data_AF-A0A366JEW0-F1
#
_entry.id   AF-A0A366JEW0-F1
#
_cell.length_a   1.000
_cell.length_b   1.000
_cell.length_c   1.000
_cell.angle_alpha   90.00
_cell.angle_beta   90.00
_cell.angle_gamma   90.00
#
_symmetry.space_group_name_H-M   'P 1'
#
loop_
_entity.id
_entity.type
_entity.pdbx_description
1 polymer ?
#
loop_
_entity_poly.entity_id
_entity_poly.type
_entity_poly.pdbx_seq_one_letter_code
_entity_poly.pdbx_strand_id
1 'polypeptide(L)' 'MLPPKHIVSAATIVLNEQKEILLIKGPRRGWEMPGGQVEEGESL' A
#
# COMPACT_ATOMS: atom_id res chain seq x y z
N MET A 1 21.84 -8.92 9.17
CA MET A 1 21.62 -9.07 7.72
C MET A 1 21.33 -7.71 7.13
N LEU A 2 21.78 -7.42 5.90
CA LEU A 2 21.41 -6.16 5.23
C LEU A 2 19.95 -6.26 4.77
N PRO A 3 19.13 -5.19 4.91
CA PRO A 3 17.79 -5.18 4.36
C PRO A 3 17.85 -5.36 2.83
N PRO A 4 16.85 -6.03 2.23
CA PRO A 4 16.86 -6.31 0.80
C PRO A 4 16.82 -5.02 -0.01
N LYS A 5 17.53 -5.02 -1.15
CA LYS A 5 17.59 -3.86 -2.05
C LYS A 5 16.23 -3.52 -2.66
N HIS A 6 15.36 -4.52 -2.80
CA HIS A 6 14.02 -4.39 -3.35
C HIS A 6 13.03 -5.08 -2.39
N ILE A 7 11.82 -4.54 -2.31
CA ILE A 7 10.70 -5.11 -1.56
C ILE A 7 9.51 -5.29 -2.50
N VAL A 8 8.66 -6.25 -2.20
CA VAL A 8 7.35 -6.41 -2.85
C VAL A 8 6.32 -5.69 -1.99
N SER A 9 5.45 -4.91 -2.62
CA SER A 9 4.36 -4.19 -1.95
C SER A 9 3.09 -4.37 -2.77
N ALA A 10 1.96 -4.54 -2.07
CA ALA A 10 0.63 -4.61 -2.65
C ALA A 10 -0.18 -3.38 -2.21
N ALA A 11 -0.91 -2.78 -3.15
CA ALA A 11 -1.78 -1.65 -2.90
C ALA A 11 -3.13 -1.85 -3.61
N THR A 12 -4.19 -1.28 -3.06
CA THR A 12 -5.55 -1.45 -3.56
C THR A 12 -6.21 -0.10 -3.86
N ILE A 13 -6.94 -0.03 -4.97
CA ILE A 13 -7.89 1.05 -5.23
C ILE A 13 -9.24 0.64 -4.67
N VAL A 14 -9.68 1.32 -3.62
CA VAL A 14 -11.03 1.14 -3.07
C VAL A 14 -11.88 2.31 -3.54
N LEU A 15 -13.01 1.98 -4.17
CA LEU A 15 -14.00 2.95 -4.64
C LEU A 15 -15.25 2.87 -3.77
N ASN A 16 -15.85 4.02 -3.45
CA ASN A 16 -17.21 4.06 -2.93
C ASN A 16 -18.25 4.08 -4.08
N GLU A 17 -19.53 4.11 -3.74
CA GLU A 17 -20.62 4.15 -4.72
C GLU A 17 -20.60 5.41 -5.61
N GLN A 18 -19.99 6.50 -5.13
CA GLN A 18 -19.82 7.76 -5.82
C GLN A 18 -18.57 7.79 -6.72
N LYS A 19 -17.82 6.68 -6.81
CA LYS A 19 -16.55 6.53 -7.55
C LYS A 19 -15.41 7.39 -7.02
N GLU A 20 -15.44 7.73 -5.74
CA GLU A 20 -14.33 8.39 -5.06
C GLU A 20 -13.33 7.34 -4.57
N ILE A 21 -12.05 7.71 -4.52
CA ILE A 21 -10.95 6.82 -4.12
C ILE A 21 -10.67 6.98 -2.63
N LEU A 22 -10.60 5.87 -1.89
CA LEU A 22 -10.09 5.87 -0.52
C LEU A 22 -8.59 6.17 -0.52
N LEU A 23 -8.20 7.21 0.21
CA LEU A 23 -6.80 7.56 0.48
C LEU A 23 -6.54 7.57 1.98
N ILE A 24 -5.35 7.14 2.39
CA ILE A 24 -4.84 7.29 3.74
C ILE A 24 -3.88 8.47 3.81
N LYS A 25 -3.86 9.22 4.92
CA LYS A 25 -2.93 10.33 5.12
C LYS A 25 -1.70 9.86 5.90
N GLY A 26 -0.63 9.56 5.19
CA GLY A 26 0.66 9.20 5.75
C GLY A 26 1.35 10.40 6.42
N PRO A 27 2.12 10.18 7.51
CA PRO A 27 2.75 11.26 8.28
C PRO A 27 3.87 11.98 7.53
N ARG A 28 4.39 11.41 6.42
CA ARG A 28 5.51 11.97 5.64
C ARG A 28 5.14 12.33 4.21
N ARG A 29 4.34 11.52 3.52
CA ARG A 29 4.07 11.69 2.07
C ARG A 29 2.69 12.25 1.75
N GLY A 30 1.87 12.54 2.76
CA GLY A 30 0.52 13.07 2.53
C GLY A 30 -0.47 11.97 2.17
N TRP A 31 -1.31 12.20 1.16
CA TRP A 31 -2.34 11.23 0.77
C TRP A 31 -1.77 10.11 -0.10
N GLU A 32 -2.06 8.86 0.27
CA GLU A 32 -1.52 7.65 -0.33
C GLU A 32 -2.62 6.60 -0.52
N MET A 33 -2.42 5.67 -1.47
CA MET A 33 -3.29 4.51 -1.63
C MET A 33 -3.09 3.55 -0.43
N PRO A 34 -4.14 2.88 0.04
CA PRO A 34 -3.99 1.79 1.01
C PRO A 34 -3.10 0.68 0.46
N GLY A 35 -2.12 0.24 1.25
CA GLY A 35 -1.18 -0.80 0.86
C GLY A 35 -0.06 -1.02 1.87
N GLY A 36 0.77 -2.03 1.61
CA GLY A 36 1.83 -2.46 2.52
C GLY A 36 2.83 -3.39 1.86
N GLN A 37 3.96 -3.62 2.53
CA GLN A 37 4.93 -4.63 2.13
C GLN A 37 4.30 -6.02 2.28
N VAL A 38 4.58 -6.90 1.31
CA VAL A 38 4.16 -8.31 1.35
C VAL A 38 5.20 -9.09 2.14
N GLU A 39 4.74 -9.90 3.09
CA GLU A 39 5.62 -10.71 3.93
C GLU A 39 6.05 -11.99 3.22
N GLU A 40 7.13 -12.61 3.72
CA GLU A 40 7.63 -13.86 3.15
C GLU A 40 6.60 -14.98 3.31
N GLY A 41 6.21 -15.58 2.18
CA GLY A 41 5.22 -16.66 2.14
C GLY A 41 3.76 -16.20 2.03
N GLU A 42 3.50 -14.89 2.04
CA GLU A 42 2.16 -14.36 1.74
C GLU A 42 1.84 -14.45 0.25
N SER A 43 0.59 -14.80 -0.06
CA SER A 43 0.04 -14.64 -1.40
C SER A 43 -0.26 -13.16 -1.68
N LEU A 44 -0.22 -12.78 -2.95
CA LEU A 44 -0.70 -11.48 -3.42
C LEU A 44 -2.23 -11.45 -3.53
#